data_AF-A0AAD6J534-F1
#
_entry.id   AF-A0AAD6J534-F1
#
_cell.length_a   1.000
_cell.length_b   1.000
_cell.length_c   1.000
_cell.angle_alpha   90.00
_cell.angle_beta   90.00
_cell.angle_gamma   90.00
#
_symmetry.space_group_name_H-M   'P 1'
#
loop_
_entity.id
_entity.type
_entity.pdbx_description
1 polymer ?
#
loop_
_entity_poly.entity_id
_entity_poly.type
_entity_poly.pdbx_seq_one_letter_code
_entity_poly.pdbx_strand_id
1 'polypeptide(L)'
;MSRVQQPSGSIKLTNVSIVRMRKAKKRFELACYKNKVLEWRNGVEKDIDEVLQIHQVFLNTSKGAVAPTADLQKAWPGRSQEEIILEILAKGELQVGDKERGQQLEMLQKEVVQIVAEKCVDPGTGRVYTTGMIEKALEGLMAKSQAATNGNGESSSSAAADNGEKGKEKAKDNEKETPRWTGVVTSKSAKSQALEAIKALLHYQPVPIARARMRLRIFLPSAVAKKIKPSITDMCDKVLDEDFGGDGWNAEVICEPGMYRQINDMVGKEAKGRGRVEVLDTAVIANDED
;
A
#
# COMPACT_ATOMS: atom_id res chain seq x y z
N MET A 1 -23.46 34.96 -51.33
CA MET A 1 -22.62 35.35 -50.17
C MET A 1 -21.97 34.11 -49.61
N SER A 2 -20.66 33.96 -49.82
CA SER A 2 -19.89 32.81 -49.33
C SER A 2 -19.76 32.90 -47.81
N ARG A 3 -20.42 31.99 -47.08
CA ARG A 3 -20.37 31.93 -45.62
C ARG A 3 -18.96 31.48 -45.23
N VAL A 4 -18.11 32.43 -44.81
CA VAL A 4 -16.80 32.12 -44.23
C VAL A 4 -17.04 31.24 -43.02
N GLN A 5 -16.72 29.96 -43.15
CA GLN A 5 -16.92 28.96 -42.13
C GLN A 5 -15.78 29.11 -41.13
N GLN A 6 -15.97 30.02 -40.18
CA GLN A 6 -15.04 30.20 -39.08
C GLN A 6 -14.87 28.84 -38.37
N PRO A 7 -13.63 28.42 -38.06
CA PRO A 7 -13.43 27.21 -37.28
C PRO A 7 -14.23 27.33 -36.00
N SER A 8 -15.14 26.39 -35.77
CA SER A 8 -15.95 26.36 -34.55
C SER A 8 -15.00 26.39 -33.37
N GLY A 9 -15.07 27.43 -32.54
CA GLY A 9 -14.24 27.60 -31.35
C GLY A 9 -14.52 26.52 -30.31
N SER A 10 -14.03 25.30 -30.53
CA SER A 10 -14.04 24.25 -29.52
C SER A 10 -12.90 24.54 -28.55
N ILE A 11 -13.22 25.14 -27.41
CA ILE A 11 -12.27 25.32 -26.33
C ILE A 11 -12.02 23.93 -25.74
N LYS A 12 -10.88 23.34 -26.09
CA LYS A 12 -10.42 22.09 -25.49
C LYS A 12 -9.66 22.44 -24.21
N LEU A 13 -10.18 22.00 -23.08
CA LEU A 13 -9.49 22.10 -21.81
C LEU A 13 -8.26 21.17 -21.87
N THR A 14 -7.08 21.75 -22.04
CA THR A 14 -5.80 21.03 -21.97
C THR A 14 -5.27 21.07 -20.54
N ASN A 15 -4.64 19.99 -20.08
CA ASN A 15 -4.03 19.90 -18.75
C ASN A 15 -4.96 20.04 -17.54
N VAL A 16 -6.20 19.58 -17.64
CA VAL A 16 -7.13 19.46 -16.51
C VAL A 16 -7.01 18.13 -15.78
N SER A 17 -7.19 18.16 -14.46
CA SER A 17 -7.52 16.97 -13.68
C SER A 17 -9.04 16.80 -13.67
N ILE A 18 -9.51 15.57 -13.87
CA ILE A 18 -10.93 15.28 -14.02
C ILE A 18 -11.41 14.53 -12.78
N VAL A 19 -12.38 15.10 -12.09
CA VAL A 19 -13.11 14.39 -11.03
C VAL A 19 -14.43 13.94 -11.60
N ARG A 20 -14.68 12.62 -11.59
CA ARG A 20 -15.89 12.03 -12.17
C ARG A 20 -16.82 11.48 -11.11
N MET A 21 -18.11 11.65 -11.30
CA MET A 21 -19.15 11.02 -10.47
C MET A 21 -20.24 10.44 -11.37
N ARG A 22 -20.63 9.19 -11.11
CA ARG A 22 -21.77 8.55 -11.77
C ARG A 22 -23.00 8.67 -10.87
N LYS A 23 -24.05 9.34 -11.34
CA LYS A 23 -25.32 9.50 -10.61
C LYS A 23 -26.48 9.57 -11.61
N ALA A 24 -27.64 9.03 -11.25
CA ALA A 24 -28.83 8.99 -12.11
C ALA A 24 -28.58 8.46 -13.54
N LYS A 25 -27.78 7.39 -13.67
CA LYS A 25 -27.34 6.79 -14.96
C LYS A 25 -26.55 7.73 -15.88
N LYS A 26 -26.14 8.91 -15.41
CA LYS A 26 -25.32 9.88 -16.14
C LYS A 26 -23.95 10.04 -15.46
N ARG A 27 -22.99 10.52 -16.24
CA ARG A 27 -21.64 10.85 -15.79
C ARG A 27 -21.55 12.36 -15.68
N PHE A 28 -21.09 12.84 -14.54
CA PHE A 28 -20.79 14.24 -14.28
C PHE A 28 -19.28 14.35 -14.00
N GLU A 29 -18.66 15.37 -14.57
CA GLU A 29 -17.23 15.59 -14.56
C GLU A 29 -16.94 17.05 -14.18
N LEU A 30 -15.91 17.26 -13.36
CA LEU A 30 -15.40 18.59 -12.99
C LEU A 30 -14.01 18.81 -13.58
N ALA A 31 -13.79 20.02 -14.08
CA ALA A 31 -12.48 20.50 -14.53
C ALA A 31 -11.73 21.14 -13.35
N CYS A 32 -10.77 20.41 -12.80
CA CYS A 32 -9.96 20.88 -11.68
C CYS A 32 -8.52 21.15 -12.12
N TYR A 33 -7.82 22.02 -11.40
CA TYR A 33 -6.38 22.13 -11.52
C TYR A 33 -5.69 20.84 -11.04
N LYS A 34 -4.55 20.50 -11.65
CA LYS A 34 -3.74 19.34 -11.24
C LYS A 34 -3.22 19.55 -9.82
N ASN A 35 -3.11 18.48 -9.04
CA ASN A 35 -2.68 18.45 -7.63
C ASN A 35 -3.62 19.11 -6.60
N LYS A 36 -4.37 20.16 -6.97
CA LYS A 36 -5.29 20.86 -6.05
C LYS A 36 -6.44 20.00 -5.52
N VAL A 37 -6.90 18.99 -6.27
CA VAL A 37 -7.96 18.07 -5.80
C VAL A 37 -7.52 17.23 -4.59
N LEU A 38 -6.25 16.82 -4.53
CA LEU A 38 -5.72 16.06 -3.39
C LEU A 38 -5.56 16.97 -2.16
N GLU A 39 -5.08 18.19 -2.36
CA GLU A 39 -4.96 19.22 -1.32
C GLU A 39 -6.33 19.56 -0.70
N TRP A 40 -7.37 19.69 -1.54
CA TRP A 40 -8.75 19.88 -1.09
C TRP A 40 -9.22 18.73 -0.20
N ARG A 41 -8.95 17.48 -0.58
CA ARG A 41 -9.33 16.29 0.21
C ARG A 41 -8.56 16.20 1.52
N ASN A 42 -7.32 16.68 1.53
CA ASN A 42 -6.49 16.76 2.72
C ASN A 42 -6.85 17.98 3.60
N GLY A 43 -7.71 18.87 3.15
CA GLY A 43 -8.15 20.07 3.87
C GLY A 43 -7.12 21.20 3.92
N VAL A 44 -6.11 21.16 3.03
CA VAL A 44 -5.07 22.19 2.93
C VAL A 44 -5.64 23.43 2.24
N GLU A 45 -6.34 23.23 1.12
CA GLU A 45 -7.01 24.29 0.37
C GLU A 45 -8.50 24.33 0.71
N LYS A 46 -9.04 25.54 0.92
CA LYS A 46 -10.45 25.78 1.29
C LYS A 46 -11.22 26.62 0.30
N ASP A 47 -10.53 27.22 -0.67
CA ASP A 47 -11.13 28.06 -1.69
C ASP A 47 -11.45 27.26 -2.95
N ILE A 48 -12.73 27.28 -3.35
CA ILE A 48 -13.25 26.50 -4.48
C ILE A 48 -12.67 27.02 -5.82
N ASP A 49 -12.45 28.33 -5.91
CA ASP A 49 -11.89 28.99 -7.10
C ASP A 49 -10.47 28.54 -7.43
N GLU A 50 -9.68 28.15 -6.43
CA GLU A 50 -8.32 27.64 -6.66
C GLU A 50 -8.29 26.17 -7.09
N VAL A 51 -9.35 25.42 -6.77
CA VAL A 51 -9.45 24.00 -7.11
C VAL A 51 -10.02 23.82 -8.51
N LEU A 52 -11.03 24.61 -8.87
CA LEU A 52 -11.75 24.49 -10.13
C LEU A 52 -11.23 25.47 -11.18
N GLN A 53 -11.06 24.99 -12.40
CA GLN A 53 -10.79 25.90 -13.53
C GLN A 53 -12.05 26.64 -13.98
N ILE A 54 -13.19 25.97 -13.90
CA ILE A 54 -14.49 26.50 -14.31
C ILE A 54 -15.53 26.05 -13.30
N HIS A 55 -16.31 27.00 -12.80
CA HIS A 55 -17.44 26.78 -11.89
C HIS A 55 -18.66 26.18 -12.60
N GLN A 56 -18.47 25.11 -13.37
CA GLN A 56 -19.55 24.39 -14.06
C GLN A 56 -19.32 22.88 -14.05
N VAL A 57 -20.43 22.15 -14.01
CA VAL A 57 -20.45 20.69 -14.11
C VAL A 57 -20.56 20.28 -15.57
N PHE A 58 -19.70 19.37 -16.02
CA PHE A 58 -19.69 18.86 -17.39
C PHE A 58 -20.25 17.43 -17.44
N LEU A 59 -20.83 17.03 -18.57
CA LEU A 59 -21.04 15.61 -18.90
C LEU A 59 -19.75 14.99 -19.45
N ASN A 60 -18.93 15.80 -20.12
CA ASN A 60 -17.62 15.42 -20.61
C ASN A 60 -16.69 16.64 -20.67
N THR A 61 -15.68 16.67 -19.81
CA THR A 61 -14.76 17.81 -19.71
C THR A 61 -13.85 17.92 -20.95
N SER A 62 -13.39 16.80 -21.51
CA SER A 62 -12.51 16.80 -22.69
C SER A 62 -13.20 17.33 -23.95
N LYS A 63 -14.52 17.18 -24.05
CA LYS A 63 -15.35 17.69 -25.16
C LYS A 63 -15.99 19.05 -24.85
N GLY A 64 -15.81 19.59 -23.64
CA GLY A 64 -16.46 20.82 -23.19
C GLY A 64 -17.99 20.73 -23.13
N ALA A 65 -18.55 19.52 -22.96
CA ALA A 65 -20.00 19.32 -22.95
C ALA A 65 -20.56 19.61 -21.54
N VAL A 66 -21.19 20.77 -21.36
CA VAL A 66 -21.79 21.20 -20.09
C VAL A 66 -23.02 20.36 -19.76
N ALA A 67 -23.23 20.07 -18.47
CA ALA A 67 -24.42 19.37 -18.01
C ALA A 67 -25.64 20.30 -18.00
N PRO A 68 -26.75 19.94 -18.67
CA PRO A 68 -27.95 20.77 -18.66
C PRO A 68 -28.62 20.74 -17.28
N THR A 69 -29.24 21.85 -16.88
CA THR A 69 -29.90 22.00 -15.56
C THR A 69 -30.94 20.93 -15.29
N ALA A 70 -31.64 20.44 -16.32
CA ALA A 70 -32.60 19.35 -16.21
C ALA A 70 -31.97 18.02 -15.74
N ASP A 71 -30.71 17.77 -16.11
CA ASP A 71 -29.99 16.56 -15.70
C ASP A 71 -29.40 16.71 -14.31
N LEU A 72 -28.94 17.91 -13.96
CA LEU A 72 -28.50 18.25 -12.61
C LEU A 72 -29.65 18.09 -11.61
N GLN A 73 -30.84 18.60 -11.93
CA GLN A 73 -32.02 18.49 -11.07
C GLN A 73 -32.52 17.05 -10.90
N LYS A 74 -32.37 16.20 -11.93
CA LYS A 74 -32.68 14.76 -11.84
C LYS A 74 -31.69 14.00 -10.95
N ALA A 75 -30.40 14.37 -10.99
CA ALA A 75 -29.36 13.73 -10.20
C ALA A 75 -29.28 14.27 -8.76
N TRP A 76 -29.62 15.54 -8.58
CA TRP A 76 -29.64 16.27 -7.31
C TRP A 76 -30.90 17.14 -7.22
N PRO A 77 -32.01 16.60 -6.71
CA PRO A 77 -33.23 17.37 -6.54
C PRO A 77 -33.02 18.47 -5.49
N GLY A 78 -33.27 19.73 -5.87
CA GLY A 78 -33.29 20.87 -4.96
C GLY A 78 -31.93 21.39 -4.47
N ARG A 79 -30.81 20.98 -5.07
CA ARG A 79 -29.47 21.48 -4.72
C ARG A 79 -28.98 22.58 -5.64
N SER A 80 -28.18 23.49 -5.12
CA SER A 80 -27.47 24.51 -5.90
C SER A 80 -26.28 23.88 -6.66
N GLN A 81 -25.78 24.60 -7.68
CA GLN A 81 -24.62 24.14 -8.45
C GLN A 81 -23.36 24.00 -7.60
N GLU A 82 -23.18 24.88 -6.60
CA GLU A 82 -22.06 24.84 -5.65
C GLU A 82 -22.11 23.62 -4.74
N GLU A 83 -23.28 23.27 -4.21
CA GLU A 83 -23.46 22.06 -3.41
C GLU A 83 -23.16 20.78 -4.21
N ILE A 84 -23.55 20.77 -5.50
CA ILE A 84 -23.26 19.65 -6.41
C ILE A 84 -21.76 19.52 -6.63
N ILE A 85 -21.06 20.64 -6.85
CA ILE A 85 -19.61 20.68 -7.01
C ILE A 85 -18.92 20.10 -5.77
N LEU A 86 -19.31 20.55 -4.58
CA LEU A 86 -18.74 20.07 -3.30
C LEU A 86 -18.97 18.56 -3.12
N GLU A 87 -20.15 18.06 -3.46
CA GLU A 87 -20.44 16.62 -3.40
C GLU A 87 -19.58 15.82 -4.38
N ILE A 88 -19.38 16.32 -5.61
CA ILE A 88 -18.55 15.66 -6.62
C ILE A 88 -17.07 15.71 -6.22
N LEU A 89 -16.55 16.81 -5.65
CA LEU A 89 -15.16 16.88 -5.18
C LEU A 89 -14.89 15.87 -4.04
N ALA A 90 -15.85 15.75 -3.11
CA ALA A 90 -15.72 14.86 -1.96
C ALA A 90 -15.92 13.37 -2.31
N LYS A 91 -16.96 13.03 -3.08
CA LYS A 91 -17.35 11.63 -3.37
C LYS A 91 -16.95 11.14 -4.75
N GLY A 92 -16.53 12.03 -5.64
CA GLY A 92 -16.13 11.68 -6.99
C GLY A 92 -14.84 10.86 -7.02
N GLU A 93 -14.65 10.13 -8.10
CA GLU A 93 -13.39 9.46 -8.39
C GLU A 93 -12.46 10.45 -9.10
N LEU A 94 -11.29 10.67 -8.53
CA LEU A 94 -10.24 11.45 -9.18
C LEU A 94 -9.60 10.60 -10.26
N GLN A 95 -9.74 11.01 -11.52
CA GLN A 95 -9.01 10.39 -12.62
C GLN A 95 -7.59 10.96 -12.64
N VAL A 96 -6.68 10.29 -11.95
CA VAL A 96 -5.23 10.55 -12.06
C VAL A 96 -4.77 10.29 -13.49
N GLY A 97 -4.00 11.24 -14.04
CA GLY A 97 -3.37 11.08 -15.35
C GLY A 97 -2.33 9.96 -15.34
N ASP A 98 -1.98 9.43 -16.52
CA ASP A 98 -1.05 8.30 -16.61
C ASP A 98 0.34 8.63 -16.03
N LYS A 99 0.82 9.86 -16.23
CA LYS A 99 2.09 10.32 -15.67
C LYS A 99 2.06 10.44 -14.15
N GLU A 100 0.99 10.98 -13.59
CA GLU A 100 0.81 11.12 -12.13
C GLU A 100 0.64 9.75 -11.47
N ARG A 101 -0.12 8.84 -12.10
CA ARG A 101 -0.26 7.45 -11.64
C ARG A 101 1.09 6.74 -11.64
N GLY A 102 1.91 6.94 -12.67
CA GLY A 102 3.26 6.41 -12.74
C GLY A 102 4.14 6.91 -11.59
N GLN A 103 4.12 8.22 -11.32
CA GLN A 103 4.86 8.82 -10.21
C GLN A 103 4.38 8.31 -8.84
N GLN A 104 3.07 8.22 -8.63
CA GLN A 104 2.49 7.66 -7.40
C GLN A 104 2.91 6.20 -7.21
N LEU A 105 2.90 5.41 -8.28
CA LEU A 105 3.29 4.01 -8.24
C LEU A 105 4.79 3.84 -7.99
N GLU A 106 5.63 4.69 -8.59
CA GLU A 106 7.08 4.70 -8.37
C GLU A 106 7.43 5.12 -6.93
N MET A 107 6.76 6.15 -6.39
CA MET A 107 6.92 6.56 -4.99
C MET A 107 6.54 5.42 -4.03
N LEU A 108 5.38 4.80 -4.28
CA LEU A 108 4.90 3.69 -3.47
C LEU A 108 5.80 2.46 -3.60
N GLN A 109 6.35 2.19 -4.78
CA GLN A 109 7.32 1.12 -5.00
C GLN A 109 8.61 1.36 -4.23
N LYS A 110 9.16 2.57 -4.28
CA LYS A 110 10.34 2.94 -3.49
C LYS A 110 10.08 2.79 -1.99
N GLU A 111 8.91 3.20 -1.52
CA GLU A 111 8.52 3.03 -0.12
C GLU A 111 8.41 1.56 0.28
N VAL A 112 7.76 0.73 -0.54
CA VAL A 112 7.65 -0.72 -0.30
C VAL A 112 9.03 -1.36 -0.26
N VAL A 113 9.89 -1.08 -1.25
CA VAL A 113 11.26 -1.61 -1.31
C VAL A 113 12.07 -1.20 -0.09
N GLN A 114 11.94 0.05 0.36
CA GLN A 114 12.62 0.55 1.56
C GLN A 114 12.19 -0.24 2.81
N ILE A 115 10.89 -0.43 3.01
CA ILE A 115 10.36 -1.21 4.15
C ILE A 115 10.84 -2.66 4.10
N VAL A 116 10.90 -3.26 2.91
CA VAL A 116 11.40 -4.63 2.73
C VAL A 116 12.90 -4.69 3.03
N ALA A 117 13.69 -3.71 2.58
CA ALA A 117 15.13 -3.65 2.82
C ALA A 117 15.49 -3.54 4.30
N GLU A 118 14.71 -2.79 5.07
CA GLU A 118 14.89 -2.69 6.53
C GLU A 118 14.54 -4.00 7.26
N LYS A 119 13.68 -4.83 6.66
CA LYS A 119 13.16 -6.06 7.27
C LYS A 119 13.85 -7.34 6.79
N CYS A 120 14.75 -7.27 5.81
CA CYS A 120 15.37 -8.42 5.16
C CYS A 120 16.90 -8.40 5.26
N VAL A 121 17.48 -9.53 5.67
CA VAL A 121 18.93 -9.74 5.76
C VAL A 121 19.34 -11.03 5.07
N ASP A 122 20.59 -11.08 4.65
CA ASP A 122 21.23 -12.30 4.16
C ASP A 122 21.48 -13.26 5.34
N PRO A 123 20.92 -14.49 5.33
CA PRO A 123 21.12 -15.46 6.39
C PRO A 123 22.58 -15.92 6.53
N GLY A 124 23.39 -15.88 5.47
CA GLY A 124 24.78 -16.34 5.53
C GLY A 124 25.74 -15.29 6.11
N THR A 125 25.51 -14.03 5.78
CA THR A 125 26.44 -12.94 6.12
C THR A 125 25.92 -11.98 7.18
N GLY A 126 24.62 -12.06 7.53
CA GLY A 126 23.96 -11.13 8.44
C GLY A 126 23.85 -9.70 7.90
N ARG A 127 24.21 -9.46 6.64
CA ARG A 127 24.21 -8.13 6.02
C ARG A 127 22.81 -7.77 5.52
N VAL A 128 22.44 -6.51 5.68
CA VAL A 128 21.20 -5.96 5.11
C VAL A 128 21.29 -5.90 3.59
N TYR A 129 20.19 -6.22 2.92
CA TYR A 129 20.10 -6.07 1.47
C TYR A 129 19.98 -4.60 1.07
N THR A 130 20.62 -4.23 -0.03
CA THR A 130 20.41 -2.90 -0.62
C THR A 130 19.07 -2.86 -1.34
N THR A 131 18.47 -1.68 -1.42
CA THR A 131 17.17 -1.46 -2.11
C THR A 131 17.18 -2.00 -3.54
N GLY A 132 18.27 -1.78 -4.29
CA GLY A 132 18.40 -2.26 -5.67
C GLY A 132 18.47 -3.79 -5.81
N MET A 133 18.98 -4.51 -4.81
CA MET A 133 18.96 -5.99 -4.83
C MET A 133 17.54 -6.53 -4.64
N ILE A 134 16.76 -5.88 -3.77
CA ILE A 134 15.37 -6.23 -3.52
C ILE A 134 14.48 -5.88 -4.71
N GLU A 135 14.71 -4.74 -5.36
CA GLU A 135 14.03 -4.38 -6.61
C GLU A 135 14.19 -5.47 -7.67
N LYS A 136 15.42 -5.92 -7.91
CA LYS A 136 15.69 -7.01 -8.87
C LYS A 136 15.05 -8.34 -8.44
N ALA A 137 15.06 -8.64 -7.14
CA ALA A 137 14.42 -9.84 -6.61
C ALA A 137 12.90 -9.80 -6.82
N LEU A 138 12.25 -8.66 -6.55
CA LEU A 138 10.82 -8.45 -6.78
C LEU A 138 10.46 -8.46 -8.26
N GLU A 139 11.26 -7.84 -9.12
CA GLU A 139 11.10 -7.88 -10.59
C GLU A 139 11.18 -9.32 -11.12
N GLY A 140 12.14 -10.11 -10.63
CA GLY A 140 12.25 -11.53 -10.94
C GLY A 140 11.02 -12.35 -10.51
N LEU A 141 10.41 -12.03 -9.37
CA LEU A 141 9.14 -12.65 -8.94
C LEU A 141 7.96 -12.21 -9.80
N MET A 142 7.91 -10.94 -10.19
CA MET A 142 6.87 -10.42 -11.09
C MET A 142 6.94 -11.12 -12.46
N ALA A 143 8.13 -11.25 -13.05
CA ALA A 143 8.32 -11.94 -14.33
C ALA A 143 7.85 -13.41 -14.27
N LYS A 144 8.16 -14.12 -13.17
CA LYS A 144 7.67 -15.49 -12.94
C LYS A 144 6.15 -15.56 -12.77
N SER A 145 5.55 -14.59 -12.09
CA SER A 145 4.09 -14.52 -11.91
C SER A 145 3.35 -14.31 -13.24
N GLN A 146 3.91 -13.51 -14.16
CA GLN A 146 3.33 -13.24 -15.48
C GLN A 146 3.49 -14.43 -16.44
N ALA A 147 4.60 -15.18 -16.34
CA ALA A 147 4.79 -16.40 -17.11
C ALA A 147 3.78 -17.49 -16.71
N ALA A 148 3.43 -17.60 -15.43
CA ALA A 148 2.43 -18.55 -14.95
C ALA A 148 1.01 -18.23 -15.44
N THR A 149 0.66 -16.96 -15.66
CA THR A 149 -0.65 -16.57 -16.21
C THR A 149 -0.79 -16.79 -17.72
N ASN A 150 0.31 -16.82 -18.48
CA ASN A 150 0.30 -17.04 -19.93
C ASN A 150 0.53 -18.51 -20.35
N GLY A 151 0.80 -19.42 -19.41
CA GLY A 151 1.15 -20.81 -19.70
C GLY A 151 -0.01 -21.79 -19.87
N ASN A 152 -1.27 -21.36 -19.83
CA ASN A 152 -2.43 -22.25 -19.94
C ASN A 152 -3.22 -22.01 -21.23
N GLY A 153 -2.59 -22.27 -22.37
CA GLY A 153 -3.21 -22.06 -23.67
C GLY A 153 -2.42 -22.63 -24.84
N GLU A 154 -1.99 -23.89 -24.78
CA GLU A 154 -1.73 -24.70 -25.99
C GLU A 154 -1.57 -26.18 -25.62
N SER A 155 -2.70 -26.89 -25.56
CA SER A 155 -2.72 -28.33 -25.80
C SER A 155 -3.72 -28.62 -26.92
N SER A 156 -3.18 -28.89 -28.10
CA SER A 156 -3.82 -29.62 -29.19
C SER A 156 -2.71 -30.45 -29.82
N SER A 157 -2.82 -31.74 -30.12
CA SER A 157 -3.98 -32.62 -30.23
C SER A 157 -3.47 -34.07 -30.32
N SER A 158 -4.17 -35.02 -29.69
CA SER A 158 -4.46 -36.34 -30.28
C SER A 158 -5.40 -37.13 -29.36
N ALA A 159 -6.60 -37.40 -29.90
CA ALA A 159 -7.52 -38.54 -29.73
C ALA A 159 -7.40 -39.45 -28.48
N ALA A 160 -8.45 -39.89 -27.78
CA ALA A 160 -9.75 -40.40 -28.23
C ALA A 160 -10.73 -40.58 -27.03
N ALA A 161 -12.01 -40.82 -27.33
CA ALA A 161 -13.20 -40.86 -26.47
C ALA A 161 -13.23 -41.86 -25.30
N ASP A 162 -13.99 -41.56 -24.23
CA ASP A 162 -15.18 -42.34 -23.78
C ASP A 162 -15.96 -41.61 -22.66
N ASN A 163 -17.25 -41.93 -22.55
CA ASN A 163 -18.35 -41.28 -21.87
C ASN A 163 -18.52 -41.80 -20.41
N GLY A 164 -18.94 -40.95 -19.45
CA GLY A 164 -19.22 -41.42 -18.08
C GLY A 164 -19.71 -40.33 -17.12
N GLU A 165 -20.72 -40.66 -16.34
CA GLU A 165 -21.73 -39.78 -15.74
C GLU A 165 -21.38 -39.17 -14.35
N LYS A 166 -22.00 -38.02 -14.06
CA LYS A 166 -22.25 -37.31 -12.78
C LYS A 166 -21.48 -37.75 -11.50
N GLY A 167 -20.80 -36.78 -10.91
CA GLY A 167 -20.48 -36.74 -9.48
C GLY A 167 -20.35 -35.30 -9.00
N LYS A 168 -21.37 -34.82 -8.27
CA LYS A 168 -21.40 -33.50 -7.65
C LYS A 168 -20.78 -33.62 -6.27
N GLU A 169 -19.51 -33.30 -6.11
CA GLU A 169 -18.91 -33.14 -4.78
C GLU A 169 -18.18 -31.80 -4.65
N LYS A 170 -18.72 -30.99 -3.74
CA LYS A 170 -18.07 -29.79 -3.21
C LYS A 170 -16.94 -30.27 -2.30
N ALA A 171 -15.69 -30.21 -2.77
CA ALA A 171 -14.54 -30.23 -1.89
C ALA A 171 -14.14 -28.78 -1.55
N LYS A 172 -14.34 -28.41 -0.29
CA LYS A 172 -13.71 -27.24 0.32
C LYS A 172 -12.27 -27.63 0.63
N ASP A 173 -11.35 -27.33 -0.28
CA ASP A 173 -9.92 -27.42 0.02
C ASP A 173 -9.38 -26.03 0.33
N ASN A 174 -8.99 -25.89 1.59
CA ASN A 174 -8.32 -24.75 2.17
C ASN A 174 -6.82 -24.85 1.82
N GLU A 175 -6.47 -24.76 0.54
CA GLU A 175 -5.07 -24.66 0.12
C GLU A 175 -4.56 -23.26 0.49
N LYS A 176 -3.54 -23.20 1.33
CA LYS A 176 -2.78 -21.97 1.59
C LYS A 176 -2.28 -21.44 0.24
N GLU A 177 -2.98 -20.44 -0.29
CA GLU A 177 -2.63 -19.78 -1.54
C GLU A 177 -1.14 -19.42 -1.52
N THR A 178 -0.39 -19.97 -2.47
CA THR A 178 1.02 -19.63 -2.68
C THR A 178 1.15 -18.10 -2.75
N PRO A 179 1.97 -17.45 -1.91
CA PRO A 179 2.03 -15.99 -1.88
C PRO A 179 2.64 -15.47 -3.18
N ARG A 180 1.80 -14.96 -4.09
CA ARG A 180 2.24 -14.41 -5.38
C ARG A 180 2.39 -12.91 -5.29
N TRP A 181 3.56 -12.41 -5.69
CA TRP A 181 3.81 -10.97 -5.82
C TRP A 181 3.40 -10.49 -7.21
N THR A 182 2.34 -9.68 -7.30
CA THR A 182 1.83 -9.13 -8.57
C THR A 182 2.26 -7.68 -8.82
N GLY A 183 3.13 -7.13 -7.97
CA GLY A 183 3.57 -5.74 -8.02
C GLY A 183 2.75 -4.79 -7.15
N VAL A 184 3.09 -3.51 -7.23
CA VAL A 184 2.56 -2.45 -6.36
C VAL A 184 1.25 -1.89 -6.91
N VAL A 185 0.26 -1.71 -6.03
CA VAL A 185 -1.06 -1.16 -6.34
C VAL A 185 -1.37 0.07 -5.48
N THR A 186 -2.03 1.08 -6.06
CA THR A 186 -2.38 2.31 -5.34
C THR A 186 -3.57 2.16 -4.38
N SER A 187 -4.27 1.02 -4.40
CA SER A 187 -5.43 0.75 -3.55
C SER A 187 -5.09 0.23 -2.15
N LYS A 188 -3.87 -0.27 -1.94
CA LYS A 188 -3.40 -0.83 -0.66
C LYS A 188 -2.31 0.07 -0.08
N SER A 189 -2.12 0.05 1.24
CA SER A 189 -1.02 0.78 1.89
C SER A 189 0.34 0.13 1.61
N ALA A 190 1.42 0.92 1.65
CA ALA A 190 2.78 0.44 1.45
C ALA A 190 3.16 -0.69 2.42
N LYS A 191 2.79 -0.54 3.70
CA LYS A 191 3.07 -1.53 4.75
C LYS A 191 2.42 -2.89 4.47
N SER A 192 1.16 -2.90 4.04
CA SER A 192 0.47 -4.16 3.70
C SER A 192 1.12 -4.84 2.51
N GLN A 193 1.52 -4.06 1.50
CA GLN A 193 2.17 -4.58 0.29
C GLN A 193 3.59 -5.07 0.59
N ALA A 194 4.33 -4.41 1.47
CA ALA A 194 5.65 -4.86 1.92
C ALA A 194 5.58 -6.23 2.63
N LEU A 195 4.56 -6.48 3.44
CA LEU A 195 4.36 -7.80 4.07
C LEU A 195 4.06 -8.89 3.04
N GLU A 196 3.28 -8.59 2.00
CA GLU A 196 2.99 -9.49 0.89
C GLU A 196 4.26 -9.81 0.08
N ALA A 197 5.06 -8.77 -0.21
CA ALA A 197 6.36 -8.88 -0.86
C ALA A 197 7.34 -9.76 -0.06
N ILE A 198 7.45 -9.54 1.26
CA ILE A 198 8.33 -10.34 2.13
C ILE A 198 7.92 -11.81 2.14
N LYS A 199 6.61 -12.11 2.19
CA LYS A 199 6.11 -13.49 2.14
C LYS A 199 6.47 -14.18 0.83
N ALA A 200 6.31 -13.47 -0.29
CA ALA A 200 6.67 -14.01 -1.61
C ALA A 200 8.20 -14.20 -1.75
N LEU A 201 9.01 -13.25 -1.28
CA LEU A 201 10.47 -13.34 -1.30
C LEU A 201 10.99 -14.50 -0.45
N LEU A 202 10.42 -14.70 0.75
CA LEU A 202 10.80 -15.80 1.64
C LEU A 202 10.42 -17.18 1.08
N HIS A 203 9.28 -17.27 0.39
CA HIS A 203 8.80 -18.54 -0.16
C HIS A 203 9.59 -18.99 -1.41
N TYR A 204 9.82 -18.06 -2.35
CA TYR A 204 10.46 -18.41 -3.62
C TYR A 204 11.99 -18.28 -3.61
N GLN A 205 12.55 -17.64 -2.59
CA GLN A 205 13.99 -17.42 -2.38
C GLN A 205 14.80 -17.22 -3.67
N PRO A 206 14.47 -16.22 -4.52
CA PRO A 206 15.34 -15.86 -5.65
C PRO A 206 16.73 -15.38 -5.19
N VAL A 207 16.81 -14.90 -3.95
CA VAL A 207 18.02 -14.59 -3.18
C VAL A 207 17.79 -15.17 -1.78
N PRO A 208 18.82 -15.69 -1.07
CA PRO A 208 18.66 -16.18 0.29
C PRO A 208 18.21 -15.04 1.21
N ILE A 209 16.96 -15.01 1.66
CA ILE A 209 16.44 -13.90 2.47
C ILE A 209 15.87 -14.47 3.77
N ALA A 210 16.33 -13.93 4.90
CA ALA A 210 15.73 -14.13 6.20
C ALA A 210 15.16 -12.81 6.73
N ARG A 211 14.17 -12.88 7.63
CA ARG A 211 13.71 -11.68 8.34
C ARG A 211 14.81 -11.20 9.27
N ALA A 212 15.09 -9.91 9.22
CA ALA A 212 16.02 -9.27 10.15
C ALA A 212 15.43 -9.32 11.55
N ARG A 213 16.11 -10.00 12.48
CA ARG A 213 15.80 -9.94 13.91
C ARG A 213 17.05 -9.58 14.68
N MET A 214 16.89 -8.76 15.71
CA MET A 214 17.95 -8.40 16.65
C MET A 214 17.70 -9.11 17.97
N ARG A 215 18.78 -9.52 18.63
CA ARG A 215 18.72 -10.00 20.00
C ARG A 215 19.19 -8.90 20.94
N LEU A 216 18.29 -8.50 21.82
CA LEU A 216 18.50 -7.45 22.79
C LEU A 216 18.49 -8.05 24.19
N ARG A 217 19.32 -7.49 25.06
CA ARG A 217 19.22 -7.66 26.50
C ARG A 217 18.65 -6.39 27.10
N ILE A 218 17.52 -6.52 27.79
CA ILE A 218 16.81 -5.40 28.41
C ILE A 218 16.88 -5.57 29.92
N PHE A 219 17.27 -4.50 30.60
CA PHE A 219 17.21 -4.39 32.05
C PHE A 219 16.24 -3.27 32.45
N LEU A 220 15.30 -3.60 33.34
CA LEU A 220 14.38 -2.66 33.97
C LEU A 220 14.42 -2.78 35.50
N PRO A 221 14.55 -1.67 36.24
CA PRO A 221 14.39 -1.68 37.69
C PRO A 221 13.01 -2.19 38.12
N SER A 222 12.96 -2.91 39.25
CA SER A 222 11.74 -3.56 39.78
C SER A 222 10.54 -2.62 39.94
N ALA A 223 10.77 -1.35 40.28
CA ALA A 223 9.75 -0.31 40.43
C ALA A 223 8.97 -0.01 39.14
N VAL A 224 9.59 -0.22 37.97
CA VAL A 224 9.01 0.16 36.66
C VAL A 224 8.76 -1.05 35.77
N ALA A 225 9.45 -2.17 36.02
CA ALA A 225 9.36 -3.40 35.24
C ALA A 225 7.91 -3.89 35.07
N LYS A 226 7.10 -3.90 36.14
CA LYS A 226 5.70 -4.37 36.07
C LYS A 226 4.80 -3.52 35.15
N LYS A 227 5.14 -2.25 34.93
CA LYS A 227 4.36 -1.32 34.10
C LYS A 227 4.73 -1.41 32.62
N ILE A 228 6.02 -1.54 32.31
CA ILE A 228 6.53 -1.47 30.92
C ILE A 228 6.69 -2.85 30.28
N LYS A 229 7.00 -3.89 31.08
CA LYS A 229 7.20 -5.27 30.59
C LYS A 229 6.17 -5.70 29.53
N PRO A 230 4.84 -5.55 29.76
CA PRO A 230 3.84 -5.99 28.79
C PRO A 230 3.97 -5.28 27.43
N SER A 231 4.27 -3.99 27.44
CA SER A 231 4.43 -3.20 26.22
C SER A 231 5.70 -3.56 25.46
N ILE A 232 6.79 -3.89 26.16
CA ILE A 232 8.04 -4.34 25.52
C ILE A 232 7.85 -5.75 24.94
N THR A 233 7.23 -6.66 25.69
CA THR A 233 6.97 -8.02 25.21
C THR A 233 6.06 -8.02 23.98
N ASP A 234 5.07 -7.13 23.88
CA ASP A 234 4.21 -6.98 22.69
C ASP A 234 4.97 -6.42 21.46
N MET A 235 5.99 -5.59 21.68
CA MET A 235 6.85 -5.07 20.61
C MET A 235 7.94 -6.07 20.15
N CYS A 236 8.14 -7.16 20.88
CA CYS A 236 9.14 -8.18 20.60
C CYS A 236 8.50 -9.41 19.94
N ASP A 237 9.27 -10.12 19.11
CA ASP A 237 8.79 -11.33 18.43
C ASP A 237 8.79 -12.54 19.36
N LYS A 238 9.87 -12.71 20.14
CA LYS A 238 10.06 -13.84 21.08
C LYS A 238 10.86 -13.36 22.29
N VAL A 239 10.50 -13.84 23.48
CA VAL A 239 11.33 -13.71 24.70
C VAL A 239 12.10 -15.02 24.83
N LEU A 240 13.43 -14.97 24.84
CA LEU A 240 14.31 -16.14 24.96
C LEU A 240 14.51 -16.54 26.41
N ASP A 241 14.80 -15.55 27.24
CA ASP A 241 15.03 -15.73 28.66
C ASP A 241 14.50 -14.52 29.42
N GLU A 242 13.97 -14.76 30.62
CA GLU A 242 13.59 -13.71 31.53
C GLU A 242 13.86 -14.09 32.98
N ASP A 243 14.49 -13.18 33.71
CA ASP A 243 14.75 -13.32 35.14
C ASP A 243 14.29 -12.07 35.89
N PHE A 244 13.74 -12.31 37.08
CA PHE A 244 13.34 -11.27 38.02
C PHE A 244 14.20 -11.41 39.27
N GLY A 245 15.36 -10.73 39.25
CA GLY A 245 16.27 -10.65 40.38
C GLY A 245 15.93 -9.52 41.34
N GLY A 246 16.65 -9.46 42.46
CA GLY A 246 16.52 -8.38 43.46
C GLY A 246 16.78 -6.98 42.88
N ASP A 247 17.59 -6.90 41.82
CA ASP A 247 17.98 -5.64 41.18
C ASP A 247 17.00 -5.19 40.06
N GLY A 248 16.13 -6.08 39.56
CA GLY A 248 15.17 -5.75 38.50
C GLY A 248 14.83 -6.92 37.56
N TRP A 249 14.08 -6.60 36.50
CA TRP A 249 13.76 -7.51 35.41
C TRP A 249 14.86 -7.47 34.36
N ASN A 250 15.43 -8.63 34.05
CA ASN A 250 16.33 -8.85 32.94
C ASN A 250 15.63 -9.73 31.92
N ALA A 251 15.65 -9.36 30.65
CA ALA A 251 15.13 -10.20 29.59
C ALA A 251 16.04 -10.20 28.37
N GLU A 252 16.25 -11.37 27.81
CA GLU A 252 16.79 -11.55 26.47
C GLU A 252 15.63 -11.72 25.50
N VAL A 253 15.52 -10.82 24.53
CA VAL A 253 14.40 -10.76 23.59
C VAL A 253 14.91 -10.71 22.16
N ILE A 254 14.13 -11.32 21.27
CA ILE A 254 14.27 -11.16 19.83
C ILE A 254 13.22 -10.16 19.36
N CYS A 255 13.65 -9.13 18.64
CA CYS A 255 12.74 -8.13 18.08
C CYS A 255 13.15 -7.71 16.66
N GLU A 256 12.22 -7.08 15.92
CA GLU A 256 12.55 -6.42 14.67
C GLU A 256 13.48 -5.20 14.92
N PRO A 257 14.48 -4.95 14.04
CA PRO A 257 15.38 -3.79 14.18
C PRO A 257 14.68 -2.44 14.30
N GLY A 258 13.54 -2.26 13.61
CA GLY A 258 12.77 -1.02 13.67
C GLY A 258 12.18 -0.71 15.05
N MET A 259 11.99 -1.73 15.90
CA MET A 259 11.43 -1.56 17.24
C MET A 259 12.49 -1.18 18.28
N TYR A 260 13.78 -1.40 17.99
CA TYR A 260 14.88 -1.07 18.90
C TYR A 260 14.81 0.38 19.40
N ARG A 261 14.58 1.34 18.49
CA ARG A 261 14.52 2.76 18.86
C ARG A 261 13.38 3.05 19.82
N GLN A 262 12.20 2.50 19.56
CA GLN A 262 11.02 2.68 20.42
C GLN A 262 11.22 2.02 21.79
N ILE A 263 11.79 0.81 21.82
CA ILE A 263 12.12 0.10 23.06
C ILE A 263 13.16 0.90 23.87
N ASN A 264 14.23 1.37 23.24
CA ASN A 264 15.28 2.15 23.91
C ASN A 264 14.74 3.48 24.47
N ASP A 265 13.94 4.19 23.69
CA ASP A 265 13.32 5.45 24.13
C ASP A 265 12.33 5.23 25.29
N MET A 266 11.55 4.15 25.24
CA MET A 266 10.59 3.78 26.28
C MET A 266 11.29 3.39 27.59
N VAL A 267 12.32 2.55 27.50
CA VAL A 267 13.17 2.15 28.63
C VAL A 267 13.84 3.39 29.24
N GLY A 268 14.43 4.26 28.42
CA GLY A 268 15.09 5.49 28.88
C GLY A 268 14.15 6.45 29.62
N LYS A 269 12.96 6.71 29.05
CA LYS A 269 11.98 7.66 29.59
C LYS A 269 11.33 7.18 30.89
N GLU A 270 10.84 5.95 30.92
CA GLU A 270 10.09 5.44 32.07
C GLU A 270 11.02 4.94 33.19
N ALA A 271 12.20 4.41 32.87
CA ALA A 271 13.18 3.99 33.88
C ALA A 271 14.07 5.14 34.39
N LYS A 272 13.84 6.39 33.95
CA LYS A 272 14.60 7.60 34.34
C LYS A 272 16.12 7.39 34.24
N GLY A 273 16.57 6.74 33.16
CA GLY A 273 17.99 6.43 32.91
C GLY A 273 18.59 5.28 33.72
N ARG A 274 17.81 4.56 34.53
CA ARG A 274 18.26 3.34 35.25
C ARG A 274 18.04 2.04 34.47
N GLY A 275 17.24 2.08 33.42
CA GLY A 275 17.07 0.94 32.50
C GLY A 275 18.17 0.90 31.47
N ARG A 276 18.50 -0.28 30.97
CA ARG A 276 19.53 -0.49 29.94
C ARG A 276 19.00 -1.38 28.83
N VAL A 277 19.35 -1.06 27.59
CA VAL A 277 19.11 -1.91 26.42
C VAL A 277 20.46 -2.13 25.77
N GLU A 278 20.91 -3.38 25.76
CA GLU A 278 22.17 -3.79 25.14
C GLU A 278 21.86 -4.66 23.92
N VAL A 279 22.52 -4.36 22.79
CA VAL A 279 22.40 -5.19 21.58
C VAL A 279 23.38 -6.35 21.74
N LEU A 280 22.87 -7.56 21.92
CA LEU A 280 23.69 -8.77 22.00
C LEU A 280 24.10 -9.24 20.60
N ASP A 281 23.16 -9.22 19.67
CA ASP A 281 23.41 -9.61 18.29
C ASP A 281 22.51 -8.81 17.35
N THR A 282 23.11 -8.31 16.27
CA THR A 282 22.44 -7.52 15.23
C THR A 282 21.74 -8.40 14.20
N ALA A 283 22.07 -9.70 14.10
CA ALA A 283 21.50 -10.61 13.14
C ALA A 283 21.24 -11.99 13.77
N VAL A 284 20.06 -12.17 14.37
CA VAL A 284 19.61 -13.46 14.87
C VAL A 284 18.63 -14.09 13.90
N ILE A 285 19.00 -15.25 13.39
CA ILE A 285 18.08 -16.14 12.69
C ILE A 285 17.26 -16.82 13.79
N ALA A 286 16.04 -16.34 14.03
CA ALA A 286 15.09 -17.18 14.72
C ALA A 286 14.72 -18.31 13.74
N ASN A 287 15.32 -19.47 13.92
CA ASN A 287 14.72 -20.70 13.41
C ASN A 287 13.33 -20.74 14.05
N ASP A 288 12.27 -20.65 13.25
CA ASP A 288 10.88 -20.84 13.72
C ASP A 288 10.60 -22.33 14.03
N GLU A 289 11.63 -23.09 14.40
CA GLU A 289 11.60 -24.48 14.86
C GLU A 289 12.20 -24.52 16.26
N ASP A 290 11.37 -24.17 17.25
CA ASP A 290 11.32 -24.67 18.65
C ASP A 290 10.25 -23.89 19.44
#